data_AF-A0A5C8G8Q8-F1
#
_entry.id   AF-A0A5C8G8Q8-F1
#
_cell.length_a   1.000
_cell.length_b   1.000
_cell.length_c   1.000
_cell.angle_alpha   90.00
_cell.angle_beta   90.00
_cell.angle_gamma   90.00
#
_symmetry.space_group_name_H-M   'P 1'
#
loop_
_entity.id
_entity.type
_entity.pdbx_description
1 polymer ?
#
loop_
_entity_poly.entity_id
_entity_poly.type
_entity_poly.pdbx_seq_one_letter_code
_entity_poly.pdbx_strand_id
1 'polypeptide(L)'
;MRTLEEIKNKIYNQFHSKLNPLENTPKYDLVKIISDVEAGIYFSLLGDIEFLKKQIFPDTAEKEYLRDHWADIVPPLYPETASGTLIVKGVAGVSLPAGCIFSSPQGKTYSNYKSYIIGIDGTVEIEVQAENIGSDSNLKSGSKLTLSSNLIANIESEATVGKNIAGGTDGESDEQYLARVMNYYKNVENGKAGDFISWALASSSEVSRAWEFKNFNRFGALLITVLGGNASSGFMEVSNIKHIQNYIEKVAPPVISMNERINLIAKFFDNISIFNLIMFGLGITSLFILTYILYIMLTT
;
A
#
# COMPACT_ATOMS: atom_id res chain seq x y z
N MET A 1 -14.34 -12.44 30.20
CA MET A 1 -14.86 -13.80 29.95
C MET A 1 -15.04 -14.49 31.30
N ARG A 2 -16.17 -15.16 31.54
CA ARG A 2 -16.37 -15.93 32.79
C ARG A 2 -15.46 -17.16 32.78
N THR A 3 -14.99 -17.58 33.95
CA THR A 3 -14.16 -18.79 34.04
C THR A 3 -15.02 -20.05 33.90
N LEU A 4 -14.41 -21.17 33.50
CA LEU A 4 -15.13 -22.45 33.39
C LEU A 4 -15.74 -22.86 34.74
N GLU A 5 -15.01 -22.65 35.83
CA GLU A 5 -15.49 -22.95 37.19
C GLU A 5 -16.70 -22.10 37.59
N GLU A 6 -16.75 -20.83 37.20
CA GLU A 6 -17.94 -19.99 37.42
C GLU A 6 -19.16 -20.51 36.67
N ILE A 7 -18.99 -20.98 35.42
CA ILE A 7 -20.08 -21.52 34.61
C ILE A 7 -20.58 -22.85 35.19
N LYS A 8 -19.67 -23.75 35.56
CA LYS A 8 -20.01 -25.02 36.23
C LYS A 8 -20.83 -24.78 37.49
N ASN A 9 -20.36 -23.90 38.38
CA ASN A 9 -21.06 -23.57 39.61
C ASN A 9 -22.44 -22.96 39.35
N LYS A 10 -22.56 -22.10 38.34
CA LYS A 10 -23.85 -21.50 37.95
C LYS A 10 -24.85 -22.56 37.48
N ILE A 11 -24.44 -23.44 36.57
CA ILE A 11 -25.31 -24.47 35.99
C ILE A 11 -25.69 -25.49 37.06
N TYR A 12 -24.74 -25.92 37.88
CA TYR A 12 -24.99 -26.80 39.02
C TYR A 12 -26.05 -26.21 39.97
N ASN A 13 -25.90 -24.95 40.38
CA ASN A 13 -26.89 -24.29 41.23
C ASN A 13 -28.27 -24.17 40.57
N GLN A 14 -28.31 -23.96 39.25
CA GLN A 14 -29.55 -23.90 38.49
C GLN A 14 -30.26 -25.26 38.46
N PHE A 15 -29.54 -26.37 38.25
CA PHE A 15 -30.12 -27.72 38.38
C PHE A 15 -30.63 -27.99 39.80
N HIS A 16 -29.84 -27.65 40.83
CA HIS A 16 -30.25 -27.82 42.23
C HIS A 16 -31.53 -27.05 42.56
N SER A 17 -31.66 -25.80 42.10
CA SER A 17 -32.87 -24.99 42.32
C SER A 17 -34.13 -25.58 41.69
N LYS A 18 -34.00 -26.30 40.57
CA LYS A 18 -35.14 -26.85 39.82
C LYS A 18 -35.51 -28.26 40.27
N LEU A 19 -34.53 -29.09 40.61
CA LEU A 19 -34.75 -30.49 40.95
C LEU A 19 -35.15 -30.70 42.41
N ASN A 20 -34.98 -29.67 43.27
CA ASN A 20 -35.25 -29.71 44.72
C ASN A 20 -34.86 -31.06 45.36
N PRO A 21 -33.57 -31.47 45.23
CA PRO A 21 -33.17 -32.84 45.51
C PRO A 21 -33.38 -33.19 46.98
N LEU A 22 -34.04 -34.33 47.22
CA LEU A 22 -34.23 -34.90 48.55
C LEU A 22 -32.86 -35.21 49.20
N GLU A 23 -32.80 -35.12 50.54
CA GLU A 23 -31.60 -35.12 51.40
C GLU A 23 -30.59 -36.28 51.21
N ASN A 24 -30.86 -37.27 50.36
CA ASN A 24 -30.00 -38.45 50.12
C ASN A 24 -29.66 -38.65 48.62
N THR A 25 -29.12 -37.61 47.96
CA THR A 25 -28.58 -37.78 46.60
C THR A 25 -27.17 -38.42 46.66
N PRO A 26 -26.91 -39.54 45.95
CA PRO A 26 -25.67 -40.30 46.08
C PRO A 26 -24.43 -39.57 45.55
N LYS A 27 -23.26 -40.04 46.02
CA LYS A 27 -21.90 -39.46 45.83
C LYS A 27 -21.45 -39.27 44.37
N TYR A 28 -22.10 -39.95 43.42
CA TYR A 28 -21.97 -39.72 41.98
C TYR A 28 -23.21 -39.00 41.49
N ASP A 29 -23.23 -37.70 41.72
CA ASP A 29 -24.35 -36.88 41.33
C ASP A 29 -24.36 -36.75 39.80
N LEU A 30 -25.25 -37.50 39.14
CA LEU A 30 -25.48 -37.39 37.70
C LEU A 30 -25.75 -35.92 37.31
N VAL A 31 -26.33 -35.12 38.22
CA VAL A 31 -26.52 -33.69 38.03
C VAL A 31 -25.20 -32.96 37.87
N LYS A 32 -24.17 -33.32 38.66
CA LYS A 32 -22.83 -32.72 38.54
C LYS A 32 -22.17 -33.07 37.21
N ILE A 33 -22.24 -34.33 36.77
CA ILE A 33 -21.67 -34.76 35.49
C ILE A 33 -22.36 -34.05 34.32
N ILE A 34 -23.70 -33.99 34.32
CA ILE A 34 -24.47 -33.29 33.28
C ILE A 34 -24.14 -31.79 33.31
N SER A 35 -24.06 -31.18 34.49
CA SER A 35 -23.70 -29.76 34.65
C SER A 35 -22.30 -29.46 34.11
N ASP A 36 -21.33 -30.33 34.34
CA ASP A 36 -19.95 -30.16 33.87
C ASP A 36 -19.86 -30.28 32.34
N VAL A 37 -20.56 -31.25 31.74
CA VAL A 37 -20.62 -31.43 30.28
C VAL A 37 -21.30 -30.22 29.63
N GLU A 38 -22.45 -29.80 30.16
CA GLU A 38 -23.19 -28.64 29.65
C GLU A 38 -22.39 -27.33 29.83
N ALA A 39 -21.69 -27.17 30.96
CA ALA A 39 -20.79 -26.05 31.18
C ALA A 39 -19.64 -26.01 30.17
N GLY A 40 -19.07 -27.17 29.81
CA GLY A 40 -18.04 -27.28 28.78
C GLY A 40 -18.55 -26.82 27.41
N ILE A 41 -19.75 -27.22 27.02
CA ILE A 41 -20.39 -26.80 25.76
C ILE A 41 -20.61 -25.28 25.76
N TYR A 42 -21.19 -24.72 26.83
CA TYR A 42 -21.40 -23.27 26.93
C TYR A 42 -20.10 -22.49 26.96
N PHE A 43 -19.06 -23.00 27.61
CA PHE A 43 -17.76 -22.33 27.64
C PHE A 43 -17.16 -22.22 26.25
N SER A 44 -17.21 -23.31 25.45
CA SER A 44 -16.79 -23.28 24.04
C SER A 44 -17.60 -22.28 23.24
N LEU A 45 -18.94 -22.36 23.32
CA LEU A 45 -19.84 -21.47 22.59
C LEU A 45 -19.64 -19.98 22.95
N LEU A 46 -19.47 -19.67 24.23
CA LEU A 46 -19.19 -18.31 24.68
C LEU A 46 -17.80 -17.83 24.22
N GLY A 47 -16.84 -18.74 24.10
CA GLY A 47 -15.54 -18.47 23.50
C GLY A 47 -15.69 -18.05 22.03
N ASP A 48 -16.44 -18.82 21.25
CA ASP A 48 -16.72 -18.53 19.85
C ASP A 48 -17.47 -17.19 19.69
N ILE A 49 -18.46 -16.91 20.56
CA ILE A 49 -19.19 -15.64 20.54
C ILE A 49 -18.29 -14.46 20.90
N GLU A 50 -17.40 -14.58 21.89
CA GLU A 50 -16.48 -13.50 22.25
C GLU A 50 -15.44 -13.27 21.13
N PHE A 51 -15.01 -14.33 20.45
CA PHE A 51 -14.19 -14.21 19.24
C PHE A 51 -14.93 -13.42 18.16
N LEU A 52 -16.16 -13.84 17.80
CA LEU A 52 -16.98 -13.15 16.80
C LEU A 52 -17.23 -11.69 17.18
N LYS A 53 -17.52 -11.40 18.44
CA LYS A 53 -17.73 -10.03 18.94
C LYS A 53 -16.52 -9.12 18.66
N LYS A 54 -15.29 -9.64 18.75
CA LYS A 54 -14.08 -8.88 18.39
C LYS A 54 -13.99 -8.65 16.88
N GLN A 55 -14.46 -9.59 16.06
CA GLN A 55 -14.41 -9.45 14.60
C GLN A 55 -15.47 -8.50 14.03
N ILE A 56 -16.54 -8.18 14.79
CA ILE A 56 -17.65 -7.32 14.30
C ILE A 56 -17.21 -5.88 14.03
N PHE A 57 -16.37 -5.30 14.90
CA PHE A 57 -15.99 -3.90 14.78
C PHE A 57 -14.61 -3.77 14.13
N PRO A 58 -14.42 -2.80 13.20
CA PRO A 58 -13.19 -2.69 12.45
C PRO A 58 -11.96 -2.42 13.33
N ASP A 59 -12.14 -1.73 14.45
CA ASP A 59 -11.05 -1.41 15.39
C ASP A 59 -10.60 -2.60 16.25
N THR A 60 -11.45 -3.61 16.44
CA THR A 60 -11.13 -4.82 17.21
C THR A 60 -10.91 -6.06 16.36
N ALA A 61 -11.28 -6.01 15.08
CA ALA A 61 -11.18 -7.14 14.17
C ALA A 61 -9.72 -7.50 13.86
N GLU A 62 -9.47 -8.79 13.73
CA GLU A 62 -8.21 -9.32 13.21
C GLU A 62 -8.14 -9.09 11.69
N LYS A 63 -6.91 -9.04 11.18
CA LYS A 63 -6.60 -8.58 9.81
C LYS A 63 -7.40 -9.26 8.69
N GLU A 64 -7.66 -10.57 8.82
CA GLU A 64 -8.32 -11.36 7.79
C GLU A 64 -9.80 -10.96 7.71
N TYR A 65 -10.48 -10.96 8.86
CA TYR A 65 -11.88 -10.54 8.96
C TYR A 65 -12.08 -9.07 8.61
N LEU A 66 -11.15 -8.19 9.00
CA LEU A 66 -11.20 -6.78 8.63
C LEU A 66 -11.21 -6.62 7.11
N ARG A 67 -10.34 -7.34 6.40
CA ARG A 67 -10.27 -7.31 4.93
C ARG A 67 -11.51 -7.95 4.31
N ASP A 68 -11.99 -9.07 4.83
CA ASP A 68 -13.21 -9.73 4.31
C ASP A 68 -14.46 -8.84 4.42
N HIS A 69 -14.57 -8.06 5.50
CA HIS A 69 -15.73 -7.18 5.71
C HIS A 69 -15.65 -5.86 4.93
N TRP A 70 -14.44 -5.34 4.68
CA TRP A 70 -14.26 -3.99 4.15
C TRP A 70 -13.66 -3.92 2.74
N ALA A 71 -13.12 -5.00 2.18
CA ALA A 71 -12.45 -4.96 0.87
C ALA A 71 -13.33 -4.45 -0.26
N ASP A 72 -14.64 -4.71 -0.21
CA ASP A 72 -15.59 -4.22 -1.23
C ASP A 72 -15.81 -2.69 -1.16
N ILE A 73 -15.66 -2.10 0.03
CA ILE A 73 -15.90 -0.68 0.29
C ILE A 73 -14.60 0.12 0.24
N VAL A 74 -13.57 -0.38 0.93
CA VAL A 74 -12.22 0.15 0.98
C VAL A 74 -11.28 -0.93 0.44
N PRO A 75 -10.96 -0.88 -0.86
CA PRO A 75 -10.08 -1.86 -1.49
C PRO A 75 -8.69 -1.83 -0.86
N PRO A 76 -8.14 -3.01 -0.48
CA PRO A 76 -6.79 -3.08 0.01
C PRO A 76 -5.78 -2.76 -1.09
N LEU A 77 -4.68 -2.11 -0.72
CA LEU A 77 -3.59 -1.76 -1.60
C LEU A 77 -2.58 -2.91 -1.62
N TYR A 78 -2.59 -3.65 -2.73
CA TYR A 78 -1.71 -4.78 -2.95
C TYR A 78 -0.31 -4.34 -3.40
N PRO A 79 0.72 -5.17 -3.15
CA PRO A 79 2.07 -4.88 -3.64
C PRO A 79 2.10 -4.88 -5.18
N GLU A 80 2.83 -3.93 -5.75
CA GLU A 80 3.03 -3.83 -7.20
C GLU A 80 4.47 -4.17 -7.58
N THR A 81 4.67 -4.57 -8.84
CA THR A 81 5.98 -4.88 -9.42
C THR A 81 6.58 -3.63 -10.05
N ALA A 82 7.90 -3.43 -9.91
CA ALA A 82 8.57 -2.37 -10.62
C ALA A 82 8.66 -2.63 -12.12
N SER A 83 8.61 -1.56 -12.91
CA SER A 83 8.80 -1.59 -14.35
C SER A 83 9.73 -0.47 -14.80
N GLY A 84 10.36 -0.64 -15.94
CA GLY A 84 11.23 0.38 -16.51
C GLY A 84 11.97 -0.12 -17.72
N THR A 85 13.10 0.51 -18.01
CA THR A 85 13.85 0.31 -19.25
C THR A 85 15.28 -0.11 -18.98
N LEU A 86 15.79 -1.09 -19.71
CA LEU A 86 17.20 -1.46 -19.73
C LEU A 86 17.83 -1.12 -21.07
N ILE A 87 19.10 -0.75 -21.03
CA ILE A 87 19.97 -0.61 -22.19
C ILE A 87 20.83 -1.86 -22.26
N VAL A 88 20.62 -2.65 -23.31
CA VAL A 88 21.38 -3.86 -23.61
C VAL A 88 22.32 -3.57 -24.78
N LYS A 89 23.52 -4.15 -24.74
CA LYS A 89 24.54 -4.00 -25.79
C LYS A 89 24.79 -5.32 -26.51
N GLY A 90 25.17 -5.25 -27.78
CA GLY A 90 25.54 -6.43 -28.56
C GLY A 90 25.80 -6.10 -30.02
N VAL A 91 25.83 -7.13 -30.86
CA VAL A 91 26.06 -6.97 -32.30
C VAL A 91 24.78 -6.50 -32.99
N ALA A 92 24.91 -5.48 -33.86
CA ALA A 92 23.81 -4.92 -34.62
C ALA A 92 23.06 -6.00 -35.44
N GLY A 93 21.74 -5.94 -35.45
CA GLY A 93 20.87 -6.89 -36.16
C GLY A 93 20.60 -8.20 -35.43
N VAL A 94 21.19 -8.43 -34.26
CA VAL A 94 20.85 -9.57 -33.39
C VAL A 94 19.51 -9.30 -32.70
N SER A 95 18.65 -10.33 -32.65
CA SER A 95 17.36 -10.26 -31.98
C SER A 95 17.49 -10.72 -30.52
N LEU A 96 17.01 -9.88 -29.60
CA LEU A 96 16.72 -10.24 -28.21
C LEU A 96 15.26 -10.74 -28.13
N PRO A 97 15.00 -12.04 -27.90
CA PRO A 97 13.65 -12.57 -27.80
C PRO A 97 12.94 -12.10 -26.52
N ALA A 98 11.61 -12.22 -26.49
CA ALA A 98 10.85 -12.06 -25.26
C ALA A 98 11.18 -13.17 -24.24
N GLY A 99 11.08 -12.87 -22.95
CA GLY A 99 11.33 -13.82 -21.86
C GLY A 99 12.79 -13.95 -21.44
N CYS A 100 13.66 -13.02 -21.83
CA CYS A 100 15.01 -12.92 -21.28
C CYS A 100 14.94 -12.45 -19.82
N ILE A 101 15.67 -13.13 -18.94
CA ILE A 101 15.72 -12.84 -17.51
C ILE A 101 17.03 -12.12 -17.19
N PHE A 102 16.93 -11.01 -16.47
CA PHE A 102 18.04 -10.22 -15.96
C PHE A 102 18.03 -10.26 -14.43
N SER A 103 19.17 -10.56 -13.82
CA SER A 103 19.34 -10.60 -12.36
C SER A 103 20.10 -9.38 -11.85
N SER A 104 19.62 -8.80 -10.76
CA SER A 104 20.35 -7.76 -10.03
C SER A 104 21.42 -8.35 -9.12
N PRO A 105 22.43 -7.56 -8.71
CA PRO A 105 23.38 -7.96 -7.68
C PRO A 105 22.72 -8.33 -6.34
N GLN A 106 21.50 -7.85 -6.08
CA GLN A 106 20.72 -8.21 -4.88
C GLN A 106 19.84 -9.46 -5.08
N GLY A 107 19.95 -10.15 -6.21
CA GLY A 107 19.21 -11.39 -6.50
C GLY A 107 17.77 -11.20 -6.95
N LYS A 108 17.34 -9.98 -7.33
CA LYS A 108 16.01 -9.73 -7.91
C LYS A 108 16.03 -9.98 -9.40
N THR A 109 14.95 -10.52 -9.97
CA THR A 109 14.85 -10.84 -11.40
C THR A 109 13.90 -9.90 -12.14
N TYR A 110 14.24 -9.60 -13.40
CA TYR A 110 13.48 -8.76 -14.31
C TYR A 110 13.38 -9.47 -15.66
N SER A 111 12.21 -9.41 -16.30
CA SER A 111 11.99 -10.02 -17.61
C SER A 111 11.41 -9.05 -18.62
N ASN A 112 11.72 -9.26 -19.91
CA ASN A 112 11.14 -8.50 -21.02
C ASN A 112 9.97 -9.24 -21.66
N TYR A 113 8.90 -8.51 -22.02
CA TYR A 113 7.71 -9.12 -22.65
C TYR A 113 7.69 -9.04 -24.17
N LYS A 114 8.54 -8.21 -24.76
CA LYS A 114 8.61 -7.98 -26.20
C LYS A 114 9.99 -8.36 -26.71
N SER A 115 10.04 -8.80 -27.97
CA SER A 115 11.30 -8.98 -28.69
C SER A 115 11.84 -7.64 -29.19
N TYR A 116 13.15 -7.47 -29.12
CA TYR A 116 13.85 -6.27 -29.58
C TYR A 116 14.99 -6.65 -30.53
N ILE A 117 15.39 -5.74 -31.42
CA ILE A 117 16.54 -5.93 -32.32
C ILE A 117 17.58 -4.87 -31.98
N ILE A 118 18.85 -5.30 -31.88
CA ILE A 118 19.95 -4.39 -31.58
C ILE A 118 20.18 -3.42 -32.73
N GLY A 119 20.21 -2.13 -32.39
CA GLY A 119 20.42 -1.04 -33.32
C GLY A 119 21.83 -1.04 -33.94
N ILE A 120 22.02 -0.21 -34.96
CA ILE A 120 23.31 -0.09 -35.65
C ILE A 120 24.42 0.48 -34.76
N ASP A 121 24.04 1.19 -33.71
CA ASP A 121 24.88 1.71 -32.63
C ASP A 121 25.32 0.62 -31.63
N GLY A 122 24.85 -0.61 -31.80
CA GLY A 122 25.18 -1.75 -30.94
C GLY A 122 24.43 -1.74 -29.61
N THR A 123 23.39 -0.90 -29.46
CA THR A 123 22.57 -0.85 -28.25
C THR A 123 21.08 -1.00 -28.56
N VAL A 124 20.30 -1.36 -27.55
CA VAL A 124 18.84 -1.36 -27.61
C VAL A 124 18.23 -1.07 -26.25
N GLU A 125 17.22 -0.20 -26.24
CA GLU A 125 16.40 0.08 -25.05
C GLU A 125 15.22 -0.89 -25.02
N ILE A 126 15.10 -1.65 -23.93
CA ILE A 126 14.10 -2.70 -23.75
C ILE A 126 13.23 -2.40 -22.54
N GLU A 127 11.93 -2.70 -22.62
CA GLU A 127 11.01 -2.61 -21.49
C GLU A 127 11.10 -3.89 -20.66
N VAL A 128 11.26 -3.74 -19.35
CA VAL A 128 11.32 -4.84 -18.39
C VAL A 128 10.37 -4.62 -17.22
N GLN A 129 9.96 -5.72 -16.60
CA GLN A 129 9.21 -5.74 -15.36
C GLN A 129 9.88 -6.69 -14.37
N ALA A 130 9.86 -6.32 -13.09
CA ALA A 130 10.32 -7.17 -12.01
C ALA A 130 9.39 -8.37 -11.85
N GLU A 131 9.96 -9.56 -11.66
CA GLU A 131 9.19 -10.77 -11.32
C GLU A 131 8.86 -10.81 -9.83
N ASN A 132 9.68 -10.16 -9.01
CA ASN A 132 9.44 -10.00 -7.58
C ASN A 132 8.59 -8.73 -7.35
N ILE A 133 7.50 -8.90 -6.60
CA ILE A 133 6.68 -7.79 -6.07
C ILE A 133 7.43 -7.04 -4.97
N GLY A 134 7.07 -5.77 -4.76
CA GLY A 134 7.56 -4.97 -3.65
C GLY A 134 8.62 -3.93 -4.02
N SER A 135 8.90 -3.05 -3.07
CA SER A 135 9.75 -1.86 -3.25
C SER A 135 11.24 -2.17 -3.46
N ASP A 136 11.70 -3.34 -3.00
CA ASP A 136 13.06 -3.83 -3.21
C ASP A 136 13.43 -4.06 -4.69
N SER A 137 12.43 -4.10 -5.58
CA SER A 137 12.63 -4.25 -7.02
C SER A 137 12.91 -2.92 -7.75
N ASN A 138 12.94 -1.80 -7.03
CA ASN A 138 13.25 -0.50 -7.63
C ASN A 138 14.75 -0.32 -7.82
N LEU A 139 15.17 0.11 -9.01
CA LEU A 139 16.57 0.35 -9.35
C LEU A 139 16.77 1.73 -9.94
N LYS A 140 17.83 2.41 -9.50
CA LYS A 140 18.23 3.72 -10.06
C LYS A 140 18.87 3.54 -11.42
N SER A 141 18.73 4.56 -12.27
CA SER A 141 19.46 4.70 -13.53
C SER A 141 20.95 4.47 -13.33
N GLY A 142 21.57 3.74 -14.26
CA GLY A 142 22.98 3.35 -14.21
C GLY A 142 23.25 2.07 -13.39
N SER A 143 22.24 1.49 -12.72
CA SER A 143 22.40 0.19 -12.07
C SER A 143 22.68 -0.89 -13.11
N LYS A 144 23.55 -1.84 -12.77
CA LYS A 144 23.95 -2.93 -13.66
C LYS A 144 23.19 -4.20 -13.32
N LEU A 145 22.69 -4.87 -14.34
CA LEU A 145 22.01 -6.16 -14.27
C LEU A 145 22.77 -7.17 -15.14
N THR A 146 22.72 -8.44 -14.77
CA THR A 146 23.33 -9.52 -15.55
C THR A 146 22.25 -10.35 -16.22
N LEU A 147 22.36 -10.56 -17.53
CA LEU A 147 21.52 -11.47 -18.28
C LEU A 147 21.78 -12.91 -17.80
N SER A 148 20.77 -13.56 -17.23
CA SER A 148 20.88 -14.91 -16.67
C SER A 148 20.94 -15.98 -17.76
N SER A 149 20.41 -15.68 -18.95
CA SER A 149 20.44 -16.59 -20.10
C SER A 149 21.60 -16.25 -21.04
N ASN A 150 22.72 -16.95 -20.90
CA ASN A 150 23.87 -16.86 -21.82
C ASN A 150 23.62 -17.56 -23.18
N LEU A 151 22.36 -17.93 -23.49
CA LEU A 151 22.03 -18.71 -24.69
C LEU A 151 21.92 -17.86 -25.96
N ILE A 152 21.96 -16.54 -25.85
CA ILE A 152 21.85 -15.64 -27.01
C ILE A 152 23.26 -15.16 -27.36
N ALA A 153 23.82 -15.74 -28.42
CA ALA A 153 25.13 -15.35 -28.93
C ALA A 153 25.13 -13.88 -29.36
N ASN A 154 26.27 -13.22 -29.19
CA ASN A 154 26.52 -11.83 -29.63
C ASN A 154 25.73 -10.74 -28.88
N ILE A 155 25.24 -11.04 -27.67
CA ILE A 155 24.70 -10.06 -26.72
C ILE A 155 25.63 -10.00 -25.49
N GLU A 156 25.91 -8.79 -24.99
CA GLU A 156 26.68 -8.62 -23.76
C GLU A 156 25.87 -9.11 -22.55
N SER A 157 26.52 -9.80 -21.63
CA SER A 157 25.87 -10.30 -20.41
C SER A 157 25.48 -9.17 -19.45
N GLU A 158 26.05 -7.97 -19.57
CA GLU A 158 25.73 -6.83 -18.71
C GLU A 158 24.72 -5.90 -19.40
N ALA A 159 23.64 -5.59 -18.70
CA ALA A 159 22.65 -4.59 -19.09
C ALA A 159 22.66 -3.44 -18.08
N THR A 160 22.42 -2.21 -18.55
CA THR A 160 22.36 -1.03 -17.69
C THR A 160 20.94 -0.51 -17.58
N VAL A 161 20.51 -0.11 -16.40
CA VAL A 161 19.22 0.56 -16.20
C VAL A 161 19.25 1.93 -16.90
N GLY A 162 18.39 2.11 -17.90
CA GLY A 162 18.28 3.35 -18.68
C GLY A 162 17.67 4.46 -17.84
N LYS A 163 16.34 4.51 -17.76
CA LYS A 163 15.61 5.27 -16.73
C LYS A 163 15.41 4.40 -15.49
N ASN A 164 15.16 5.04 -14.34
CA ASN A 164 14.86 4.33 -13.09
C ASN A 164 13.78 3.26 -13.32
N ILE A 165 14.04 2.05 -12.83
CA ILE A 165 13.00 1.04 -12.66
C ILE A 165 12.26 1.38 -11.38
N ALA A 166 10.99 1.73 -11.50
CA ALA A 166 10.14 2.25 -10.44
C ALA A 166 8.73 1.63 -10.54
N GLY A 167 7.82 1.95 -9.62
CA GLY A 167 6.49 1.29 -9.57
C GLY A 167 6.43 0.14 -8.58
N GLY A 168 7.59 -0.36 -8.12
CA GLY A 168 7.62 -1.39 -7.10
C GLY A 168 7.21 -0.80 -5.77
N THR A 169 6.12 -1.30 -5.20
CA THR A 169 5.64 -0.85 -3.90
C THR A 169 5.22 -2.03 -3.07
N ASP A 170 5.47 -1.94 -1.77
CA ASP A 170 5.00 -2.95 -0.84
C ASP A 170 3.49 -2.81 -0.64
N GLY A 171 2.86 -3.92 -0.28
CA GLY A 171 1.46 -3.89 0.14
C GLY A 171 1.35 -3.05 1.40
N GLU A 172 0.18 -2.44 1.60
CA GLU A 172 -0.05 -1.71 2.84
C GLU A 172 -0.02 -2.65 4.06
N SER A 173 0.47 -2.13 5.19
CA SER A 173 0.42 -2.84 6.47
C SER A 173 -1.01 -2.92 6.99
N ASP A 174 -1.26 -3.82 7.95
CA ASP A 174 -2.58 -3.97 8.56
C ASP A 174 -3.00 -2.70 9.32
N GLU A 175 -2.05 -1.97 9.93
CA GLU A 175 -2.30 -0.70 10.59
C GLU A 175 -2.64 0.42 9.59
N GLN A 176 -1.99 0.43 8.42
CA GLN A 176 -2.30 1.36 7.35
C GLN A 176 -3.69 1.11 6.78
N TYR A 177 -4.04 -0.16 6.56
CA TYR A 177 -5.38 -0.55 6.11
C TYR A 177 -6.45 -0.16 7.14
N LEU A 178 -6.23 -0.48 8.41
CA LEU A 178 -7.13 -0.08 9.50
C LEU A 178 -7.31 1.45 9.56
N ALA A 179 -6.23 2.21 9.42
CA ALA A 179 -6.31 3.67 9.41
C ALA A 179 -7.19 4.19 8.26
N ARG A 180 -7.09 3.59 7.06
CA ARG A 180 -7.94 3.93 5.90
C ARG A 180 -9.40 3.54 6.14
N VAL A 181 -9.66 2.34 6.65
CA VAL A 181 -11.02 1.87 7.01
C VAL A 181 -11.64 2.80 8.06
N MET A 182 -10.90 3.16 9.10
CA MET A 182 -11.38 4.06 10.15
C MET A 182 -11.57 5.49 9.64
N ASN A 183 -10.74 5.94 8.69
CA ASN A 183 -10.93 7.25 8.03
C ASN A 183 -12.25 7.25 7.26
N TYR A 184 -12.48 6.24 6.42
CA TYR A 184 -13.73 6.08 5.67
C TYR A 184 -14.95 5.98 6.61
N TYR A 185 -14.85 5.19 7.68
CA TYR A 185 -15.94 5.03 8.65
C TYR A 185 -16.30 6.33 9.38
N LYS A 186 -15.31 7.18 9.68
CA LYS A 186 -15.52 8.45 10.40
C LYS A 186 -15.87 9.60 9.47
N ASN A 187 -15.39 9.59 8.24
CA ASN A 187 -15.49 10.70 7.31
C ASN A 187 -16.31 10.30 6.08
N VAL A 188 -17.51 10.87 5.97
CA VAL A 188 -18.22 10.88 4.69
C VAL A 188 -17.47 11.83 3.75
N GLU A 189 -16.93 11.27 2.68
CA GLU A 189 -16.21 12.00 1.63
C GLU A 189 -17.23 12.55 0.62
N ASN A 190 -17.23 13.87 0.45
CA ASN A 190 -18.15 14.60 -0.43
C ASN A 190 -17.46 15.72 -1.23
N GLY A 191 -16.13 15.70 -1.31
CA GLY A 191 -15.31 16.72 -1.95
C GLY A 191 -15.06 17.94 -1.06
N LYS A 192 -15.20 17.81 0.26
CA LYS A 192 -14.79 18.87 1.21
C LYS A 192 -13.26 18.92 1.33
N ALA A 193 -12.80 19.94 2.04
CA ALA A 193 -11.38 20.09 2.37
C ALA A 193 -10.86 18.83 3.11
N GLY A 194 -9.77 18.26 2.62
CA GLY A 194 -9.15 17.04 3.14
C GLY A 194 -9.59 15.74 2.44
N ASP A 195 -10.70 15.74 1.70
CA ASP A 195 -11.16 14.53 0.99
C ASP A 195 -10.20 14.18 -0.15
N PHE A 196 -9.68 15.19 -0.85
CA PHE A 196 -8.71 15.00 -1.92
C PHE A 196 -7.39 14.40 -1.43
N ILE A 197 -6.98 14.74 -0.20
CA ILE A 197 -5.83 14.13 0.47
C ILE A 197 -6.12 12.64 0.73
N SER A 198 -7.31 12.35 1.26
CA SER A 198 -7.74 10.97 1.57
C SER A 198 -7.81 10.11 0.29
N TRP A 199 -8.36 10.64 -0.80
CA TRP A 199 -8.41 9.96 -2.10
C TRP A 199 -7.03 9.74 -2.70
N ALA A 200 -6.12 10.71 -2.59
CA ALA A 200 -4.76 10.54 -3.05
C ALA A 200 -4.04 9.41 -2.28
N LEU A 201 -4.19 9.36 -0.95
CA LEU A 201 -3.63 8.29 -0.11
C LEU A 201 -4.28 6.91 -0.39
N ALA A 202 -5.56 6.88 -0.72
CA ALA A 202 -6.28 5.64 -1.01
C ALA A 202 -5.99 5.07 -2.40
N SER A 203 -5.37 5.84 -3.30
CA SER A 203 -5.19 5.47 -4.71
C SER A 203 -4.06 4.46 -4.96
N SER A 204 -2.98 4.52 -4.19
CA SER A 204 -1.79 3.67 -4.36
C SER A 204 -0.98 3.59 -3.07
N SER A 205 -0.37 2.42 -2.78
CA SER A 205 0.54 2.28 -1.63
C SER A 205 1.86 3.04 -1.81
N GLU A 206 2.17 3.48 -3.04
CA GLU A 206 3.30 4.40 -3.28
C GLU A 206 3.09 5.74 -2.55
N VAL A 207 1.85 6.17 -2.33
CA VAL A 207 1.53 7.48 -1.74
C VAL A 207 1.53 7.35 -0.21
N SER A 208 2.59 7.86 0.41
CA SER A 208 2.72 7.87 1.87
C SER A 208 2.16 9.14 2.50
N ARG A 209 2.22 10.28 1.78
CA ARG A 209 1.71 11.59 2.24
C ARG A 209 1.11 12.36 1.09
N ALA A 210 0.09 13.16 1.38
CA ALA A 210 -0.51 14.09 0.43
C ALA A 210 -0.89 15.41 1.10
N TRP A 211 -0.89 16.49 0.32
CA TRP A 211 -1.32 17.82 0.75
C TRP A 211 -2.22 18.47 -0.30
N GLU A 212 -3.13 19.31 0.16
CA GLU A 212 -4.01 20.12 -0.71
C GLU A 212 -3.73 21.62 -0.53
N PHE A 213 -3.69 22.37 -1.63
CA PHE A 213 -3.56 23.82 -1.64
C PHE A 213 -4.64 24.44 -2.52
N LYS A 214 -5.50 25.24 -1.91
CA LYS A 214 -6.63 25.91 -2.60
C LYS A 214 -6.17 27.18 -3.32
N ASN A 215 -6.81 27.48 -4.44
CA ASN A 215 -6.55 28.64 -5.30
C ASN A 215 -5.07 28.78 -5.69
N PHE A 216 -4.40 27.66 -5.93
CA PHE A 216 -3.00 27.70 -6.31
C PHE A 216 -2.87 28.24 -7.73
N ASN A 217 -2.16 29.37 -7.89
CA ASN A 217 -1.91 30.07 -9.16
C ASN A 217 -3.15 30.69 -9.85
N ARG A 218 -4.36 30.13 -9.68
CA ARG A 218 -5.62 30.66 -10.23
C ARG A 218 -6.80 30.42 -9.27
N PHE A 219 -7.79 31.31 -9.32
CA PHE A 219 -9.05 31.12 -8.61
C PHE A 219 -9.78 29.87 -9.12
N GLY A 220 -10.31 29.06 -8.19
CA GLY A 220 -11.00 27.81 -8.53
C GLY A 220 -10.07 26.62 -8.76
N ALA A 221 -8.75 26.79 -8.64
CA ALA A 221 -7.79 25.71 -8.80
C ALA A 221 -7.43 25.04 -7.46
N LEU A 222 -7.47 23.71 -7.42
CA LEU A 222 -6.93 22.93 -6.30
C LEU A 222 -5.65 22.24 -6.74
N LEU A 223 -4.59 22.44 -5.96
CA LEU A 223 -3.31 21.76 -6.10
C LEU A 223 -3.25 20.59 -5.11
N ILE A 224 -3.05 19.37 -5.62
CA ILE A 224 -2.75 18.21 -4.78
C ILE A 224 -1.30 17.81 -5.01
N THR A 225 -0.56 17.64 -3.92
CA THR A 225 0.83 17.17 -3.95
C THR A 225 0.89 15.82 -3.25
N VAL A 226 1.65 14.87 -3.81
CA VAL A 226 1.82 13.51 -3.28
C VAL A 226 3.31 13.22 -3.09
N LEU A 227 3.62 12.42 -2.07
CA LEU A 227 4.97 12.01 -1.74
C LEU A 227 4.99 10.55 -1.29
N GLY A 228 5.95 9.80 -1.81
CA GLY A 228 6.22 8.43 -1.40
C GLY A 228 7.32 8.33 -0.36
N GLY A 229 7.35 7.19 0.33
CA GLY A 229 8.38 6.85 1.30
C GLY A 229 8.20 7.46 2.69
N ASN A 230 9.14 7.15 3.58
CA ASN A 230 9.11 7.53 4.98
C ASN A 230 10.50 7.96 5.49
N ALA A 231 10.58 8.38 6.75
CA ALA A 231 11.83 8.85 7.33
C ALA A 231 12.93 7.77 7.41
N SER A 232 12.56 6.47 7.40
CA SER A 232 13.50 5.34 7.43
C SER A 232 13.99 4.92 6.04
N SER A 233 13.13 4.93 5.02
CA SER A 233 13.43 4.54 3.64
C SER A 233 13.96 5.70 2.79
N GLY A 234 13.79 6.94 3.28
CA GLY A 234 13.94 8.14 2.47
C GLY A 234 12.65 8.46 1.71
N PHE A 235 12.50 9.74 1.36
CA PHE A 235 11.38 10.23 0.57
C PHE A 235 11.65 10.03 -0.93
N MET A 236 10.62 9.64 -1.68
CA MET A 236 10.71 9.34 -3.10
C MET A 236 9.58 9.97 -3.90
N GLU A 237 9.84 10.21 -5.17
CA GLU A 237 8.82 10.61 -6.14
C GLU A 237 7.89 9.44 -6.43
N VAL A 238 6.60 9.73 -6.56
CA VAL A 238 5.57 8.74 -6.90
C VAL A 238 5.60 8.52 -8.41
N SER A 239 5.68 7.26 -8.83
CA SER A 239 5.96 6.93 -10.22
C SER A 239 4.71 7.01 -11.11
N ASN A 240 3.56 6.58 -10.58
CA ASN A 240 2.34 6.42 -11.34
C ASN A 240 1.30 7.51 -11.06
N ILE A 241 1.63 8.74 -11.43
CA ILE A 241 0.77 9.93 -11.19
C ILE A 241 -0.56 9.82 -11.94
N LYS A 242 -0.54 9.24 -13.15
CA LYS A 242 -1.74 9.10 -13.97
C LYS A 242 -2.80 8.24 -13.30
N HIS A 243 -2.36 7.16 -12.64
CA HIS A 243 -3.24 6.28 -11.89
C HIS A 243 -3.95 7.02 -10.75
N ILE A 244 -3.21 7.83 -9.99
CA ILE A 244 -3.76 8.66 -8.90
C ILE A 244 -4.82 9.62 -9.46
N GLN A 245 -4.52 10.29 -10.57
CA GLN A 245 -5.47 11.17 -11.22
C GLN A 245 -6.75 10.44 -11.64
N ASN A 246 -6.62 9.32 -12.35
CA ASN A 246 -7.78 8.54 -12.80
C ASN A 246 -8.64 8.06 -11.61
N TYR A 247 -8.00 7.68 -10.50
CA TYR A 247 -8.69 7.30 -9.27
C TYR A 247 -9.50 8.47 -8.69
N ILE A 248 -8.86 9.64 -8.55
CA ILE A 248 -9.54 10.83 -8.02
C ILE A 248 -10.67 11.27 -8.94
N GLU A 249 -10.49 11.29 -10.26
CA GLU A 249 -11.56 11.63 -11.23
C GLU A 249 -12.78 10.70 -11.13
N LYS A 250 -12.56 9.42 -10.79
CA LYS A 250 -13.63 8.44 -10.63
C LYS A 250 -14.46 8.66 -9.37
N VAL A 251 -13.83 9.08 -8.28
CA VAL A 251 -14.47 9.22 -6.95
C VAL A 251 -14.97 10.65 -6.71
N ALA A 252 -14.28 11.64 -7.26
CA ALA A 252 -14.62 13.05 -7.11
C ALA A 252 -15.94 13.40 -7.81
N PRO A 253 -16.69 14.39 -7.30
CA PRO A 253 -17.93 14.84 -7.94
C PRO A 253 -17.66 15.41 -9.35
N PRO A 254 -18.62 15.25 -10.29
CA PRO A 254 -18.42 15.46 -11.73
C PRO A 254 -18.16 16.91 -12.18
N VAL A 255 -18.11 17.86 -11.25
CA VAL A 255 -17.87 19.30 -11.52
C VAL A 255 -16.37 19.61 -11.67
N ILE A 256 -15.51 18.60 -11.55
CA ILE A 256 -14.07 18.76 -11.42
C ILE A 256 -13.38 18.29 -12.71
N SER A 257 -12.80 19.22 -13.48
CA SER A 257 -11.92 18.89 -14.60
C SER A 257 -10.48 18.83 -14.12
N MET A 258 -9.83 17.67 -14.23
CA MET A 258 -8.48 17.43 -13.72
C MET A 258 -7.48 17.45 -14.89
N ASN A 259 -6.48 18.34 -14.82
CA ASN A 259 -5.49 18.55 -15.88
C ASN A 259 -4.09 18.15 -15.40
N GLU A 260 -3.45 17.19 -16.08
CA GLU A 260 -2.04 16.82 -15.87
C GLU A 260 -1.13 17.88 -16.50
N ARG A 261 -0.71 18.92 -15.75
CA ARG A 261 0.27 19.87 -16.30
C ARG A 261 1.24 20.49 -15.29
N ILE A 262 2.50 20.04 -15.37
CA ILE A 262 3.78 20.79 -15.21
C ILE A 262 4.63 20.41 -13.98
N ASN A 263 5.71 19.70 -14.30
CA ASN A 263 6.99 19.66 -13.59
C ASN A 263 7.38 21.04 -13.01
N LEU A 264 7.22 21.22 -11.70
CA LEU A 264 7.62 22.43 -10.99
C LEU A 264 9.04 22.33 -10.41
N ILE A 265 9.74 21.22 -10.61
CA ILE A 265 11.14 21.07 -10.22
C ILE A 265 12.04 22.00 -11.07
N ALA A 266 11.69 22.34 -12.31
CA ALA A 266 12.55 23.19 -13.15
C ALA A 266 12.43 24.71 -12.87
N LYS A 267 11.38 25.20 -12.20
CA LYS A 267 11.19 26.66 -11.96
C LYS A 267 11.28 27.09 -10.49
N PHE A 268 11.11 26.18 -9.55
CA PHE A 268 11.25 26.51 -8.12
C PHE A 268 12.71 26.74 -7.71
N PHE A 269 13.67 26.15 -8.43
CA PHE A 269 15.11 26.36 -8.20
C PHE A 269 15.68 27.64 -8.84
N ASP A 270 14.96 28.31 -9.73
CA ASP A 270 15.42 29.56 -10.36
C ASP A 270 15.24 30.82 -9.48
N ASN A 271 14.46 30.73 -8.40
CA ASN A 271 14.20 31.86 -7.48
C ASN A 271 14.61 31.54 -6.03
N ILE A 272 15.93 31.40 -5.81
CA ILE A 272 16.59 31.18 -4.51
C ILE A 272 16.20 32.24 -3.43
N SER A 273 15.74 33.43 -3.85
CA SER A 273 15.45 34.57 -2.96
C SER A 273 14.17 34.45 -2.14
N ILE A 274 13.12 33.77 -2.64
CA ILE A 274 11.84 33.62 -1.90
C ILE A 274 11.92 32.46 -0.89
N PHE A 275 12.65 31.40 -1.23
CA PHE A 275 12.83 30.23 -0.37
C PHE A 275 13.62 30.58 0.91
N ASN A 276 14.64 31.43 0.79
CA ASN A 276 15.40 31.93 1.93
C ASN A 276 14.56 32.78 2.89
N LEU A 277 13.57 33.53 2.38
CA LEU A 277 12.71 34.39 3.20
C LEU A 277 11.73 33.58 4.08
N ILE A 278 11.20 32.48 3.54
CA ILE A 278 10.29 31.57 4.27
C ILE A 278 11.05 30.78 5.34
N MET A 279 12.26 30.31 5.03
CA MET A 279 13.11 29.57 5.97
C MET A 279 13.62 30.45 7.13
N PHE A 280 13.88 31.74 6.87
CA PHE A 280 14.29 32.70 7.90
C PHE A 280 13.13 33.04 8.86
N GLY A 281 11.89 33.11 8.36
CA GLY A 281 10.69 33.31 9.18
C GLY A 281 10.32 32.12 10.08
N LEU A 282 10.81 30.92 9.75
CA LEU A 282 10.59 29.68 10.51
C LEU A 282 11.77 29.28 11.42
N GLY A 283 12.86 30.07 11.45
CA GLY A 283 14.00 29.86 12.35
C GLY A 283 14.87 28.63 12.04
N ILE A 284 14.77 28.07 10.83
CA ILE A 284 15.50 26.86 10.43
C ILE A 284 16.85 27.27 9.85
N THR A 285 17.94 27.02 10.59
CA THR A 285 19.30 27.50 10.25
C THR A 285 20.21 26.44 9.61
N SER A 286 19.75 25.19 9.41
CA SER A 286 20.59 24.14 8.82
C SER A 286 20.02 23.60 7.50
N LEU A 287 20.90 23.61 6.50
CA LEU A 287 20.65 23.31 5.10
C LEU A 287 20.75 21.80 4.85
N PHE A 288 19.74 21.03 5.23
CA PHE A 288 19.65 19.60 4.89
C PHE A 288 18.19 19.20 4.70
N ILE A 289 17.60 19.49 3.54
CA ILE A 289 16.54 18.70 2.88
C ILE A 289 16.49 19.22 1.44
N LEU A 290 17.01 18.43 0.50
CA LEU A 290 16.86 18.66 -0.93
C LEU A 290 15.66 17.84 -1.42
N THR A 291 14.76 18.48 -2.18
CA THR A 291 13.78 17.90 -3.14
C THR A 291 12.66 17.00 -2.51
N TYR A 292 11.36 17.09 -2.79
CA TYR A 292 10.60 17.00 -4.05
C TYR A 292 9.12 17.45 -3.80
N ILE A 293 8.46 18.15 -4.73
CA ILE A 293 7.01 18.50 -4.69
C ILE A 293 6.40 18.36 -6.09
N LEU A 294 5.31 17.62 -6.23
CA LEU A 294 4.57 17.38 -7.48
C LEU A 294 3.18 18.05 -7.48
N TYR A 295 2.69 18.45 -8.67
CA TYR A 295 1.55 19.31 -8.95
C TYR A 295 0.38 18.59 -9.67
N ILE A 296 -0.84 18.65 -9.13
CA ILE A 296 -2.09 18.24 -9.79
C ILE A 296 -3.04 19.45 -9.87
N MET A 297 -3.52 19.84 -11.06
CA MET A 297 -4.48 20.95 -11.20
C MET A 297 -5.90 20.48 -11.41
N LEU A 298 -6.81 21.00 -10.59
CA LEU A 298 -8.25 20.97 -10.85
C LEU A 298 -8.71 22.32 -11.39
N THR A 299 -9.55 22.30 -12.42
CA THR A 299 -10.29 23.48 -12.91
C THR A 299 -11.78 23.20 -12.80
N THR A 300 -12.52 24.17 -12.27
CA THR A 300 -13.99 24.24 -12.34
C THR A 300 -14.46 24.51 -13.76
#